data_AF-A0A1Q5IJ94-F1
#
_entry.id   AF-A0A1Q5IJ94-F1
#
_cell.length_a   1.000
_cell.length_b   1.000
_cell.length_c   1.000
_cell.angle_alpha   90.00
_cell.angle_beta   90.00
_cell.angle_gamma   90.00
#
_symmetry.space_group_name_H-M   'P 1'
#
loop_
_entity.id
_entity.type
_entity.pdbx_description
1 polymer ?
#
loop_
_entity_poly.entity_id
_entity_poly.type
_entity_poly.pdbx_seq_one_letter_code
_entity_poly.pdbx_strand_id
1 'polypeptide(L)'
;MTVTRPARLTGAALCAALALTAAVWILKDLAALGSPADLARYWAGDHHFLVRGRSATSLVDAVLLVVSAAAAAAAIRSRHAASALAATGAVTLALRLPGLWEPDTGALVTALLELALAAGLVVTAAVGRRPATASYEPLPTRPRTGPAVAAGALLATSALVVALWELYWATELPLEITVDRFTGGRSIMKAALAPPPGWLSLTLVALYGTGAVSAFLRARHSRAVGLLGGAFLAAGGLAEVVRTTRYDMIGDFADLPNTARLSVLTAFFGLLAGIAVLVLLAGRGAPADAPSPYPPAGMPPPAPPYPPPPGW
;
A
#
# COMPACT_ATOMS: atom_id res chain seq x y z
N MET A 1 13.69 -3.86 -14.76
CA MET A 1 14.67 -3.13 -13.94
C MET A 1 15.10 -4.06 -12.84
N THR A 2 16.41 -4.22 -12.68
CA THR A 2 17.01 -5.03 -11.64
C THR A 2 17.70 -4.12 -10.63
N VAL A 3 17.73 -4.55 -9.37
CA VAL A 3 18.40 -3.82 -8.29
C VAL A 3 19.72 -4.51 -7.99
N THR A 4 20.79 -3.73 -7.82
CA THR A 4 22.10 -4.27 -7.42
C THR A 4 22.00 -5.00 -6.09
N ARG A 5 22.81 -6.05 -5.88
CA ARG A 5 22.87 -6.78 -4.61
C ARG A 5 23.03 -5.86 -3.38
N PRO A 6 23.93 -4.86 -3.36
CA PRO A 6 24.02 -3.93 -2.22
C PRO A 6 22.73 -3.14 -2.02
N ALA A 7 22.13 -2.55 -3.07
CA ALA A 7 20.89 -1.79 -2.93
C ALA A 7 19.70 -2.65 -2.48
N ARG A 8 19.66 -3.95 -2.82
CA ARG A 8 18.66 -4.89 -2.30
C ARG A 8 18.82 -5.15 -0.80
N LEU A 9 20.06 -5.32 -0.33
CA LEU A 9 20.34 -5.52 1.08
C LEU A 9 20.04 -4.25 1.90
N THR A 10 20.44 -3.08 1.40
CA THR A 10 20.09 -1.80 2.02
C THR A 10 18.57 -1.60 2.06
N GLY A 11 17.87 -1.83 0.94
CA GLY A 11 16.41 -1.74 0.90
C GLY A 11 15.74 -2.72 1.87
N ALA A 12 16.23 -3.95 1.97
CA ALA A 12 15.73 -4.93 2.93
C ALA A 12 15.96 -4.48 4.39
N ALA A 13 17.13 -3.93 4.70
CA ALA A 13 17.45 -3.40 6.02
C ALA A 13 16.56 -2.21 6.40
N LEU A 14 16.33 -1.28 5.47
CA LEU A 14 15.43 -0.14 5.68
C LEU A 14 13.97 -0.59 5.90
N CYS A 15 13.48 -1.55 5.11
CA CYS A 15 12.16 -2.14 5.32
C CYS A 15 12.06 -2.89 6.67
N ALA A 16 13.11 -3.60 7.07
CA ALA A 16 13.16 -4.27 8.36
C ALA A 16 13.14 -3.25 9.52
N ALA A 17 13.86 -2.14 9.39
CA ALA A 17 13.83 -1.05 10.36
C ALA A 17 12.41 -0.46 10.49
N LEU A 18 11.72 -0.16 9.38
CA LEU A 18 10.32 0.30 9.41
C LEU A 18 9.40 -0.71 10.10
N ALA A 19 9.54 -2.01 9.79
CA ALA A 19 8.74 -3.05 10.40
C ALA A 19 9.01 -3.17 11.91
N LEU A 20 10.26 -3.04 12.35
CA LEU A 20 10.64 -3.05 13.76
C LEU A 20 10.10 -1.83 14.50
N THR A 21 10.18 -0.63 13.92
CA THR A 21 9.60 0.58 14.51
C THR A 21 8.10 0.42 14.74
N ALA A 22 7.36 -0.06 13.74
CA ALA A 22 5.93 -0.35 13.89
C ALA A 22 5.68 -1.43 14.95
N ALA A 23 6.47 -2.52 14.96
CA ALA A 23 6.32 -3.60 15.93
C ALA A 23 6.53 -3.14 17.38
N VAL A 24 7.50 -2.28 17.64
CA VAL A 24 7.76 -1.73 18.99
C VAL A 24 6.55 -0.95 19.50
N TRP A 25 5.96 -0.09 18.67
CA TRP A 25 4.76 0.67 19.07
C TRP A 25 3.53 -0.21 19.25
N ILE A 26 3.35 -1.22 18.38
CA ILE A 26 2.27 -2.21 18.53
C ILE A 26 2.43 -3.00 19.83
N LEU A 27 3.65 -3.43 20.17
CA LEU A 27 3.93 -4.15 21.42
C LEU A 27 3.71 -3.25 22.65
N LYS A 28 4.06 -1.96 22.56
CA LYS A 28 3.77 -0.99 23.62
C LYS A 28 2.28 -0.82 23.85
N ASP A 29 1.49 -0.70 22.79
CA ASP A 29 0.02 -0.62 22.89
C ASP A 29 -0.58 -1.93 23.41
N LEU A 30 -0.06 -3.08 22.98
CA LEU A 30 -0.48 -4.39 23.48
C LEU A 30 -0.19 -4.54 24.97
N ALA A 31 0.98 -4.09 25.43
CA ALA A 31 1.34 -4.10 26.85
C ALA A 31 0.44 -3.16 27.67
N ALA A 32 0.00 -2.04 27.10
CA ALA A 32 -0.92 -1.10 27.76
C ALA A 32 -2.36 -1.61 27.81
N LEU A 33 -2.87 -2.22 26.73
CA LEU A 33 -4.24 -2.73 26.64
C LEU A 33 -4.41 -4.13 27.25
N GLY A 34 -3.33 -4.91 27.34
CA GLY A 34 -3.30 -6.25 27.93
C GLY A 34 -3.96 -7.36 27.10
N SER A 35 -4.54 -7.04 25.93
CA SER A 35 -5.28 -7.99 25.09
C SER A 35 -5.13 -7.68 23.59
N PRO A 36 -4.74 -8.67 22.75
CA PRO A 36 -4.66 -8.48 21.31
C PRO A 36 -6.04 -8.29 20.67
N ALA A 37 -7.08 -8.88 21.25
CA ALA A 37 -8.46 -8.67 20.80
C ALA A 37 -8.93 -7.24 21.08
N ASP A 38 -8.47 -6.61 22.15
CA ASP A 38 -8.82 -5.22 22.48
C ASP A 38 -8.13 -4.27 21.50
N LEU A 39 -6.86 -4.52 21.20
CA LEU A 39 -6.11 -3.74 20.19
C LEU A 39 -6.71 -3.90 18.78
N ALA A 40 -7.06 -5.13 18.38
CA ALA A 40 -7.72 -5.37 17.09
C ALA A 40 -9.08 -4.67 17.00
N ARG A 41 -9.85 -4.65 18.10
CA ARG A 41 -11.13 -3.92 18.18
C ARG A 41 -10.92 -2.40 18.09
N TYR A 42 -9.89 -1.88 18.77
CA TYR A 42 -9.53 -0.47 18.66
C TYR A 42 -9.15 -0.09 17.22
N TRP A 43 -8.34 -0.90 16.55
CA TRP A 43 -7.99 -0.70 15.13
C TRP A 43 -9.18 -0.81 14.18
N ALA A 44 -10.21 -1.59 14.54
CA ALA A 44 -11.48 -1.65 13.83
C ALA A 44 -12.37 -0.42 14.04
N GLY A 45 -11.88 0.62 14.72
CA GLY A 45 -12.64 1.84 14.98
C GLY A 45 -13.65 1.68 16.11
N ASP A 46 -13.46 0.71 17.00
CA ASP A 46 -14.28 0.62 18.20
C ASP A 46 -13.72 1.49 19.33
N HIS A 47 -14.39 2.63 19.55
CA HIS A 47 -13.96 3.65 20.49
C HIS A 47 -14.60 3.50 21.88
N HIS A 48 -15.23 2.35 22.21
CA HIS A 48 -15.74 2.12 23.58
C HIS A 48 -14.63 2.15 24.66
N PHE A 49 -13.35 2.16 24.25
CA PHE A 49 -12.18 2.12 25.12
C PHE A 49 -11.57 3.48 25.45
N LEU A 50 -12.28 4.60 25.20
CA LEU A 50 -11.81 5.95 25.57
C LEU A 50 -11.43 6.09 27.07
N VAL A 51 -11.84 5.15 27.92
CA VAL A 51 -11.55 5.14 29.37
C VAL A 51 -10.20 4.50 29.74
N ARG A 52 -9.57 3.67 28.88
CA ARG A 52 -8.34 2.90 29.25
C ARG A 52 -7.02 3.44 28.70
N GLY A 53 -7.04 4.55 27.97
CA GLY A 53 -5.86 5.20 27.40
C GLY A 53 -5.87 5.19 25.87
N ARG A 54 -5.31 6.24 25.27
CA ARG A 54 -5.19 6.36 23.81
C ARG A 54 -4.07 5.44 23.32
N SER A 55 -4.39 4.51 22.43
CA SER A 55 -3.37 3.72 21.73
C SER A 55 -2.62 4.62 20.74
N ALA A 56 -1.32 4.43 20.66
CA ALA A 56 -0.45 5.20 19.77
C ALA A 56 -0.56 4.76 18.31
N THR A 57 -0.92 3.49 18.09
CA THR A 57 -1.03 2.85 16.78
C THR A 57 -2.46 2.76 16.27
N SER A 58 -2.57 2.47 14.98
CA SER A 58 -3.79 2.29 14.23
C SER A 58 -3.67 1.09 13.29
N LEU A 59 -4.76 0.77 12.60
CA LEU A 59 -4.74 -0.27 11.55
C LEU A 59 -3.66 -0.02 10.49
N VAL A 60 -3.37 1.25 10.18
CA VAL A 60 -2.34 1.65 9.22
C VAL A 60 -0.97 1.12 9.64
N ASP A 61 -0.64 1.16 10.93
CA ASP A 61 0.64 0.68 11.47
C ASP A 61 0.79 -0.84 11.30
N ALA A 62 -0.29 -1.59 11.54
CA ALA A 62 -0.31 -3.03 11.32
C ALA A 62 -0.13 -3.39 9.83
N VAL A 63 -0.78 -2.66 8.93
CA VAL A 63 -0.62 -2.86 7.48
C VAL A 63 0.80 -2.48 7.04
N LEU A 64 1.34 -1.36 7.51
CA LEU A 64 2.71 -0.92 7.20
C LEU A 64 3.75 -1.92 7.70
N LEU A 65 3.55 -2.53 8.87
CA LEU A 65 4.41 -3.62 9.36
C LEU A 65 4.42 -4.79 8.37
N VAL A 66 3.24 -5.29 7.98
CA VAL A 66 3.12 -6.44 7.06
C VAL A 66 3.70 -6.12 5.69
N VAL A 67 3.40 -4.96 5.12
CA VAL A 67 3.89 -4.53 3.82
C VAL A 67 5.41 -4.33 3.85
N SER A 68 5.96 -3.73 4.91
CA SER A 68 7.40 -3.55 5.07
C SER A 68 8.13 -4.89 5.20
N ALA A 69 7.60 -5.83 6.00
CA ALA A 69 8.16 -7.17 6.11
C ALA A 69 8.10 -7.93 4.78
N ALA A 70 6.99 -7.84 4.04
CA ALA A 70 6.85 -8.44 2.71
C ALA A 70 7.81 -7.82 1.69
N ALA A 71 8.01 -6.49 1.73
CA ALA A 71 8.96 -5.79 0.88
C ALA A 71 10.41 -6.18 1.21
N ALA A 72 10.76 -6.35 2.49
CA ALA A 72 12.07 -6.87 2.91
C ALA A 72 12.31 -8.28 2.36
N ALA A 73 11.34 -9.18 2.53
CA ALA A 73 11.41 -10.53 1.99
C ALA A 73 11.53 -10.54 0.46
N ALA A 74 10.77 -9.68 -0.24
CA ALA A 74 10.85 -9.51 -1.69
C ALA A 74 12.22 -8.98 -2.12
N ALA A 75 12.81 -8.04 -1.38
CA ALA A 75 14.14 -7.51 -1.63
C ALA A 75 15.21 -8.59 -1.50
N ILE A 76 15.13 -9.47 -0.50
CA ILE A 76 16.08 -10.58 -0.29
C ILE A 76 15.92 -11.67 -1.37
N ARG A 77 14.69 -11.97 -1.78
CA ARG A 77 14.39 -13.10 -2.69
C ARG A 77 14.40 -12.74 -4.18
N SER A 78 14.12 -11.48 -4.54
CA SER A 78 13.91 -11.07 -5.94
C SER A 78 14.81 -9.91 -6.37
N ARG A 79 15.31 -10.00 -7.61
CA ARG A 79 16.08 -8.93 -8.28
C ARG A 79 15.19 -7.77 -8.74
N HIS A 80 13.87 -7.96 -8.77
CA HIS A 80 12.88 -6.97 -9.24
C HIS A 80 12.17 -6.21 -8.12
N ALA A 81 12.76 -6.17 -6.92
CA ALA A 81 12.13 -5.56 -5.75
C ALA A 81 12.07 -4.02 -5.77
N ALA A 82 12.73 -3.35 -6.74
CA ALA A 82 12.75 -1.88 -6.82
C ALA A 82 11.36 -1.24 -6.75
N SER A 83 10.38 -1.79 -7.50
CA SER A 83 9.03 -1.24 -7.49
C SER A 83 8.31 -1.45 -6.16
N ALA A 84 8.59 -2.55 -5.46
CA ALA A 84 8.04 -2.80 -4.13
C ALA A 84 8.66 -1.82 -3.11
N LEU A 85 9.99 -1.68 -3.09
CA LEU A 85 10.69 -0.75 -2.22
C LEU A 85 10.24 0.70 -2.45
N ALA A 86 10.14 1.13 -3.71
CA ALA A 86 9.68 2.46 -4.06
C ALA A 86 8.21 2.69 -3.67
N ALA A 87 7.32 1.72 -3.93
CA ALA A 87 5.91 1.84 -3.57
C ALA A 87 5.71 1.88 -2.04
N THR A 88 6.37 0.99 -1.30
CA THR A 88 6.37 1.00 0.16
C THR A 88 6.89 2.33 0.69
N GLY A 89 8.07 2.79 0.24
CA GLY A 89 8.64 4.07 0.66
C GLY A 89 7.73 5.27 0.35
N ALA A 90 7.16 5.34 -0.85
CA ALA A 90 6.26 6.43 -1.24
C ALA A 90 4.97 6.46 -0.38
N VAL A 91 4.38 5.30 -0.11
CA VAL A 91 3.17 5.21 0.71
C VAL A 91 3.48 5.51 2.18
N THR A 92 4.58 5.00 2.73
CA THR A 92 5.01 5.35 4.09
C THR A 92 5.26 6.85 4.21
N LEU A 93 5.94 7.49 3.22
CA LEU A 93 6.12 8.94 3.20
C LEU A 93 4.77 9.67 3.23
N ALA A 94 3.84 9.31 2.34
CA ALA A 94 2.54 9.95 2.26
C ALA A 94 1.75 9.81 3.58
N LEU A 95 1.75 8.61 4.18
CA LEU A 95 1.01 8.34 5.42
C LEU A 95 1.63 8.98 6.66
N ARG A 96 2.96 9.17 6.68
CA ARG A 96 3.67 9.72 7.84
C ARG A 96 3.98 11.21 7.75
N LEU A 97 3.77 11.84 6.60
CA LEU A 97 3.94 13.29 6.44
C LEU A 97 3.12 14.09 7.48
N PRO A 98 1.87 13.71 7.82
CA PRO A 98 1.14 14.37 8.89
C PRO A 98 1.77 14.31 10.28
N GLY A 99 2.65 13.33 10.53
CA GLY A 99 3.34 13.20 11.82
C GLY A 99 4.28 14.37 12.11
N LEU A 100 4.61 15.21 11.11
CA LEU A 100 5.34 16.46 11.31
C LEU A 100 4.53 17.53 12.05
N TRP A 101 3.20 17.36 12.13
CA TRP A 101 2.30 18.27 12.85
C TRP A 101 2.05 17.82 14.30
N GLU A 102 2.64 16.69 14.72
CA GLU A 102 2.36 16.09 16.02
C GLU A 102 3.09 16.85 17.16
N PRO A 103 2.36 17.31 18.20
CA PRO A 103 2.96 18.04 19.31
C PRO A 103 3.73 17.14 20.28
N ASP A 104 3.47 15.82 20.28
CA ASP A 104 4.19 14.87 21.13
C ASP A 104 5.59 14.58 20.58
N THR A 105 6.62 14.86 21.38
CA THR A 105 8.03 14.68 20.99
C THR A 105 8.34 13.23 20.60
N GLY A 106 7.75 12.24 21.27
CA GLY A 106 8.02 10.83 20.99
C GLY A 106 7.44 10.37 19.64
N ALA A 107 6.20 10.76 19.37
CA ALA A 107 5.55 10.51 18.09
C ALA A 107 6.21 11.29 16.95
N LEU A 108 6.62 12.55 17.18
CA LEU A 108 7.34 13.36 16.19
C LEU A 108 8.69 12.74 15.81
N VAL A 109 9.50 12.31 16.78
CA VAL A 109 10.78 11.62 16.52
C VAL A 109 10.57 10.34 15.73
N THR A 110 9.51 9.58 16.06
CA THR A 110 9.14 8.37 15.32
C THR A 110 8.76 8.72 13.88
N ALA A 111 7.93 9.74 13.66
CA ALA A 111 7.53 10.18 12.33
C ALA A 111 8.74 10.62 11.50
N LEU A 112 9.66 11.41 12.08
CA LEU A 112 10.90 11.82 11.41
C LEU A 112 11.78 10.63 11.03
N LEU A 113 11.92 9.65 11.93
CA LEU A 113 12.66 8.41 11.64
C LEU A 113 12.01 7.63 10.50
N GLU A 114 10.70 7.43 10.53
CA GLU A 114 9.97 6.71 9.49
C GLU A 114 10.02 7.44 8.14
N LEU A 115 9.93 8.77 8.14
CA LEU A 115 10.12 9.60 6.95
C LEU A 115 11.54 9.46 6.38
N ALA A 116 12.57 9.48 7.23
CA ALA A 116 13.96 9.29 6.80
C ALA A 116 14.18 7.88 6.21
N LEU A 117 13.66 6.84 6.85
CA LEU A 117 13.72 5.46 6.36
C LEU A 117 12.99 5.30 5.03
N ALA A 118 11.80 5.88 4.91
CA ALA A 118 10.97 5.82 3.71
C ALA A 118 11.60 6.61 2.54
N ALA A 119 12.18 7.79 2.80
CA ALA A 119 12.98 8.52 1.82
C ALA A 119 14.20 7.68 1.37
N GLY A 120 14.90 7.05 2.31
CA GLY A 120 15.98 6.11 2.03
C GLY A 120 15.54 4.95 1.14
N LEU A 121 14.33 4.42 1.32
CA LEU A 121 13.77 3.38 0.45
C LEU A 121 13.54 3.88 -0.98
N VAL A 122 13.00 5.08 -1.15
CA VAL A 122 12.81 5.66 -2.49
C VAL A 122 14.15 5.92 -3.17
N VAL A 123 15.13 6.48 -2.44
CA VAL A 123 16.48 6.75 -2.98
C VAL A 123 17.21 5.45 -3.33
N THR A 124 17.19 4.45 -2.45
CA THR A 124 17.82 3.14 -2.72
C THR A 124 17.17 2.43 -3.91
N ALA A 125 15.84 2.50 -4.02
CA ALA A 125 15.12 1.99 -5.18
C ALA A 125 15.47 2.77 -6.46
N ALA A 126 15.71 4.08 -6.38
CA ALA A 126 16.03 4.94 -7.52
C ALA A 126 17.47 4.79 -8.01
N VAL A 127 18.45 4.86 -7.08
CA VAL A 127 19.90 4.75 -7.33
C VAL A 127 20.31 3.30 -7.62
N GLY A 128 19.65 2.33 -6.98
CA GLY A 128 19.90 0.92 -7.19
C GLY A 128 19.45 0.39 -8.56
N ARG A 129 18.75 1.20 -9.38
CA ARG A 129 18.28 0.80 -10.71
C ARG A 129 19.47 0.56 -11.62
N ARG A 130 19.62 -0.68 -12.09
CA ARG A 130 20.40 -0.97 -13.30
C ARG A 130 19.47 -1.17 -14.50
N PRO A 131 19.79 -0.56 -15.67
CA PRO A 131 19.17 -0.97 -16.92
C PRO A 131 19.48 -2.46 -17.14
N ALA A 132 18.52 -3.21 -17.68
CA ALA A 132 18.78 -4.58 -18.10
C ALA A 132 19.70 -4.49 -19.32
N THR A 133 21.01 -4.61 -19.10
CA THR A 133 22.03 -4.37 -20.13
C THR A 133 22.20 -5.55 -21.08
N ALA A 134 21.54 -6.68 -20.80
CA ALA A 134 21.64 -7.90 -21.57
C ALA A 134 20.27 -8.36 -22.08
N SER A 135 20.17 -8.64 -23.39
CA SER A 135 18.98 -9.19 -24.05
C SER A 135 18.52 -10.55 -23.48
N TYR A 136 19.39 -11.22 -22.72
CA TYR A 136 19.14 -12.51 -22.06
C TYR A 136 18.74 -12.37 -20.57
N GLU A 137 18.71 -11.16 -19.99
CA GLU A 137 18.31 -10.99 -18.59
C GLU A 137 16.77 -11.02 -18.48
N PRO A 138 16.17 -11.94 -17.69
CA PRO A 138 14.73 -12.04 -17.57
C PRO A 138 14.12 -10.73 -17.05
N LEU A 139 13.21 -10.14 -17.82
CA LEU A 139 12.49 -8.94 -17.40
C LEU A 139 11.35 -9.31 -16.44
N PRO A 140 10.97 -8.40 -15.52
CA PRO A 140 9.82 -8.64 -14.67
C PRO A 140 8.57 -8.86 -15.53
N THR A 141 7.90 -9.99 -15.31
CA THR A 141 6.68 -10.39 -16.03
C THR A 141 5.58 -9.36 -15.81
N ARG A 142 4.95 -8.90 -16.89
CA ARG A 142 3.76 -8.04 -16.81
C ARG A 142 2.55 -8.87 -16.35
N PRO A 143 1.57 -8.29 -15.65
CA PRO A 143 0.33 -9.01 -15.36
C PRO A 143 -0.40 -9.38 -16.65
N ARG A 144 -1.13 -10.51 -16.61
CA ARG A 144 -2.01 -10.95 -17.70
C ARG A 144 -3.15 -9.95 -17.87
N THR A 145 -3.65 -9.79 -19.09
CA THR A 145 -4.65 -8.76 -19.42
C THR A 145 -5.91 -8.86 -18.57
N GLY A 146 -6.52 -10.05 -18.47
CA GLY A 146 -7.74 -10.25 -17.66
C GLY A 146 -7.57 -9.85 -16.19
N PRO A 147 -6.61 -10.47 -15.45
CA PRO A 147 -6.35 -10.09 -14.06
C PRO A 147 -5.95 -8.64 -13.86
N ALA A 148 -5.20 -8.04 -14.79
CA ALA A 148 -4.82 -6.64 -14.72
C ALA A 148 -6.04 -5.70 -14.84
N VAL A 149 -6.92 -5.94 -15.82
CA VAL A 149 -8.12 -5.12 -16.02
C VAL A 149 -9.08 -5.28 -14.85
N ALA A 150 -9.30 -6.50 -14.36
CA ALA A 150 -10.17 -6.74 -13.21
C ALA A 150 -9.63 -6.06 -11.93
N ALA A 151 -8.34 -6.21 -11.63
CA ALA A 151 -7.71 -5.54 -10.49
C ALA A 151 -7.76 -4.00 -10.65
N GLY A 152 -7.53 -3.50 -11.88
CA GLY A 152 -7.62 -2.08 -12.18
C GLY A 152 -9.01 -1.51 -11.97
N ALA A 153 -10.04 -2.23 -12.42
CA ALA A 153 -11.44 -1.84 -12.22
C ALA A 153 -11.81 -1.82 -10.73
N LEU A 154 -11.45 -2.88 -9.98
CA LEU A 154 -11.71 -2.94 -8.54
C LEU A 154 -11.06 -1.77 -7.80
N LEU A 155 -9.78 -1.49 -8.07
CA LEU A 155 -9.05 -0.37 -7.46
C LEU A 155 -9.66 0.98 -7.87
N ALA A 156 -10.06 1.16 -9.13
CA ALA A 156 -10.70 2.39 -9.60
C ALA A 156 -12.04 2.62 -8.90
N THR A 157 -12.87 1.58 -8.77
CA THR A 157 -14.14 1.66 -8.04
C THR A 157 -13.90 1.95 -6.57
N SER A 158 -12.92 1.31 -5.92
CA SER A 158 -12.57 1.63 -4.52
C SER A 158 -12.07 3.06 -4.34
N ALA A 159 -11.26 3.59 -5.26
CA ALA A 159 -10.84 4.98 -5.24
C ALA A 159 -12.04 5.93 -5.34
N LEU A 160 -12.98 5.64 -6.24
CA LEU A 160 -14.20 6.43 -6.42
C LEU A 160 -15.07 6.38 -5.16
N VAL A 161 -15.28 5.19 -4.57
CA VAL A 161 -16.08 5.04 -3.35
C VAL A 161 -15.48 5.84 -2.18
N VAL A 162 -14.16 5.78 -1.97
CA VAL A 162 -13.49 6.58 -0.93
C VAL A 162 -13.67 8.08 -1.20
N ALA A 163 -13.49 8.53 -2.45
CA ALA A 163 -13.68 9.93 -2.81
C ALA A 163 -15.11 10.42 -2.61
N LEU A 164 -16.11 9.59 -2.93
CA LEU A 164 -17.53 9.91 -2.72
C LEU A 164 -17.88 9.99 -1.22
N TRP A 165 -17.32 9.12 -0.39
CA TRP A 165 -17.49 9.21 1.07
C TRP A 165 -16.87 10.50 1.63
N GLU A 166 -15.68 10.91 1.16
CA GLU A 166 -15.11 12.19 1.59
C GLU A 166 -15.92 13.39 1.09
N LEU A 167 -16.47 13.33 -0.13
CA LEU A 167 -17.37 14.37 -0.63
C LEU A 167 -18.66 14.45 0.21
N TYR A 168 -19.24 13.32 0.57
CA TYR A 168 -20.39 13.23 1.47
C TYR A 168 -20.08 13.90 2.83
N TRP A 169 -18.96 13.52 3.46
CA TRP A 169 -18.56 14.11 4.74
C TRP A 169 -18.27 15.61 4.64
N ALA A 170 -17.70 16.09 3.52
CA ALA A 170 -17.50 17.52 3.30
C ALA A 170 -18.80 18.32 3.18
N THR A 171 -19.92 17.66 2.80
CA THR A 171 -21.24 18.30 2.76
C THR A 171 -22.00 18.24 4.09
N GLU A 172 -21.71 17.25 4.94
CA GLU A 172 -22.41 17.05 6.22
C GLU A 172 -21.69 17.70 7.41
N LEU A 173 -20.37 17.84 7.34
CA LEU A 173 -19.58 18.38 8.44
C LEU A 173 -19.35 19.88 8.29
N PRO A 174 -19.33 20.65 9.40
CA PRO A 174 -18.85 22.02 9.42
C PRO A 174 -17.48 22.17 8.74
N LEU A 175 -17.23 23.32 8.11
CA LEU A 175 -16.01 23.58 7.35
C LEU A 175 -14.75 23.37 8.21
N GLU A 176 -14.80 23.78 9.48
CA GLU A 176 -13.68 23.65 10.42
C GLU A 176 -13.32 22.18 10.66
N ILE A 177 -14.34 21.33 10.86
CA ILE A 177 -14.14 19.89 11.06
C ILE A 177 -13.63 19.25 9.76
N THR A 178 -14.18 19.67 8.61
CA THR A 178 -13.74 19.18 7.30
C THR A 178 -12.27 19.50 7.05
N VAL A 179 -11.80 20.71 7.35
CA VAL A 179 -10.39 21.09 7.21
C VAL A 179 -9.51 20.31 8.20
N ASP A 180 -9.95 20.21 9.46
CA ASP A 180 -9.21 19.47 10.49
C ASP A 180 -9.00 18.00 10.12
N ARG A 181 -9.89 17.38 9.33
CA ARG A 181 -9.75 16.00 8.83
C ARG A 181 -8.52 15.81 7.95
N PHE A 182 -8.04 16.85 7.30
CA PHE A 182 -6.84 16.80 6.45
C PHE A 182 -5.58 17.26 7.18
N THR A 183 -5.72 18.21 8.11
CA THR A 183 -4.58 18.86 8.79
C THR A 183 -4.26 18.26 10.16
N GLY A 184 -5.16 17.45 10.74
CA GLY A 184 -4.98 16.88 12.07
C GLY A 184 -5.27 17.87 13.20
N GLY A 185 -6.20 18.80 12.98
CA GLY A 185 -6.57 19.82 13.97
C GLY A 185 -7.24 19.26 15.23
N ARG A 186 -7.48 20.15 16.20
CA ARG A 186 -7.89 19.78 17.58
C ARG A 186 -9.27 19.15 17.69
N SER A 187 -10.12 19.27 16.66
CA SER A 187 -11.47 18.71 16.67
C SER A 187 -11.50 17.19 16.42
N ILE A 188 -10.35 16.57 16.10
CA ILE A 188 -10.28 15.16 15.71
C ILE A 188 -9.50 14.34 16.71
N MET A 189 -10.13 13.27 17.19
CA MET A 189 -9.47 12.24 17.96
C MET A 189 -8.75 11.28 17.01
N LYS A 190 -7.43 11.16 17.13
CA LYS A 190 -6.62 10.18 16.39
C LYS A 190 -5.59 9.52 17.30
N ALA A 191 -5.14 8.33 16.90
CA ALA A 191 -3.96 7.72 17.50
C ALA A 191 -2.72 8.58 17.20
N ALA A 192 -1.72 8.56 18.08
CA ALA A 192 -0.55 9.44 17.99
C ALA A 192 0.18 9.31 16.63
N LEU A 193 0.34 8.08 16.13
CA LEU A 193 1.01 7.82 14.85
C LEU A 193 0.05 7.77 13.65
N ALA A 194 -1.27 7.84 13.88
CA ALA A 194 -2.23 7.77 12.80
C ALA A 194 -2.24 9.07 11.98
N PRO A 195 -2.31 8.97 10.64
CA PRO A 195 -2.63 10.12 9.81
C PRO A 195 -4.05 10.64 10.12
N PRO A 196 -4.31 11.94 9.94
CA PRO A 196 -5.67 12.49 9.92
C PRO A 196 -6.56 11.71 8.94
N PRO A 197 -7.85 11.50 9.25
CA PRO A 197 -8.71 10.62 8.49
C PRO A 197 -8.92 11.07 7.03
N GLY A 198 -9.08 12.36 6.78
CA GLY A 198 -9.19 12.90 5.42
C GLY A 198 -7.88 12.77 4.64
N TRP A 199 -6.73 12.94 5.31
CA TRP A 199 -5.41 12.72 4.70
C TRP A 199 -5.18 11.24 4.35
N LEU A 200 -5.61 10.33 5.23
CA LEU A 200 -5.60 8.90 4.95
C LEU A 200 -6.45 8.58 3.72
N SER A 201 -7.69 9.08 3.65
CA SER A 201 -8.58 8.88 2.50
C SER A 201 -7.95 9.42 1.21
N LEU A 202 -7.36 10.61 1.23
CA LEU A 202 -6.64 11.18 0.08
C LEU A 202 -5.47 10.29 -0.37
N THR A 203 -4.71 9.78 0.59
CA THR A 203 -3.58 8.86 0.32
C THR A 203 -4.08 7.54 -0.28
N LEU A 204 -5.20 6.99 0.22
CA LEU A 204 -5.82 5.78 -0.32
C LEU A 204 -6.37 6.00 -1.73
N VAL A 205 -7.04 7.12 -2.00
CA VAL A 205 -7.50 7.50 -3.34
C VAL A 205 -6.33 7.58 -4.31
N ALA A 206 -5.24 8.24 -3.92
CA ALA A 206 -4.03 8.34 -4.74
C ALA A 206 -3.40 6.97 -5.00
N LEU A 207 -3.30 6.13 -3.97
CA LEU A 207 -2.76 4.77 -4.07
C LEU A 207 -3.60 3.88 -4.98
N TYR A 208 -4.92 3.83 -4.76
CA TYR A 208 -5.84 3.02 -5.54
C TYR A 208 -5.93 3.51 -6.98
N GLY A 209 -6.02 4.83 -7.19
CA GLY A 209 -6.00 5.44 -8.52
C GLY A 209 -4.71 5.15 -9.28
N THR A 210 -3.55 5.30 -8.63
CA THR A 210 -2.25 4.96 -9.23
C THR A 210 -2.20 3.47 -9.57
N GLY A 211 -2.62 2.60 -8.65
CA GLY A 211 -2.69 1.16 -8.89
C GLY A 211 -3.60 0.79 -10.07
N ALA A 212 -4.76 1.44 -10.18
CA ALA A 212 -5.71 1.25 -11.27
C ALA A 212 -5.12 1.66 -12.62
N VAL A 213 -4.58 2.89 -12.72
CA VAL A 213 -3.93 3.39 -13.94
C VAL A 213 -2.76 2.49 -14.34
N SER A 214 -1.89 2.13 -13.39
CA SER A 214 -0.78 1.22 -13.65
C SER A 214 -1.25 -0.15 -14.16
N ALA A 215 -2.37 -0.67 -13.64
CA ALA A 215 -2.94 -1.94 -14.06
C ALA A 215 -3.54 -1.88 -15.48
N PHE A 216 -4.30 -0.83 -15.81
CA PHE A 216 -4.83 -0.60 -17.15
C PHE A 216 -3.71 -0.41 -18.19
N LEU A 217 -2.66 0.32 -17.83
CA LEU A 217 -1.46 0.48 -18.66
C LEU A 217 -0.55 -0.77 -18.67
N ARG A 218 -0.89 -1.80 -17.89
CA ARG A 218 -0.09 -3.04 -17.72
C ARG A 218 1.37 -2.74 -17.38
N ALA A 219 1.59 -1.69 -16.60
CA ALA A 219 2.92 -1.24 -16.21
C ALA A 219 3.61 -2.31 -15.35
N ARG A 220 4.94 -2.40 -15.43
CA ARG A 220 5.70 -3.42 -14.67
C ARG A 220 5.60 -3.24 -13.15
N HIS A 221 5.33 -2.02 -12.69
CA HIS A 221 5.15 -1.70 -11.27
C HIS A 221 3.70 -1.90 -10.78
N SER A 222 2.74 -2.21 -11.67
CA SER A 222 1.33 -2.42 -11.32
C SER A 222 1.12 -3.48 -10.25
N ARG A 223 1.93 -4.56 -10.28
CA ARG A 223 1.86 -5.61 -9.27
C ARG A 223 2.21 -5.11 -7.88
N ALA A 224 3.28 -4.33 -7.74
CA ALA A 224 3.73 -3.84 -6.43
C ALA A 224 2.73 -2.84 -5.85
N VAL A 225 2.34 -1.84 -6.65
CA VAL A 225 1.38 -0.82 -6.22
C VAL A 225 -0.01 -1.43 -5.97
N GLY A 226 -0.46 -2.33 -6.85
CA GLY A 226 -1.76 -2.98 -6.71
C GLY A 226 -1.84 -3.96 -5.55
N LEU A 227 -0.77 -4.74 -5.25
CA LEU A 227 -0.74 -5.58 -4.04
C LEU A 227 -0.75 -4.75 -2.76
N LEU A 228 -0.03 -3.62 -2.77
CA LEU A 228 -0.03 -2.69 -1.64
C LEU A 228 -1.43 -2.06 -1.46
N GLY A 229 -2.05 -1.58 -2.52
CA GLY A 229 -3.44 -1.10 -2.52
C GLY A 229 -4.43 -2.17 -2.05
N GLY A 230 -4.32 -3.40 -2.56
CA GLY A 230 -5.14 -4.52 -2.14
C GLY A 230 -5.00 -4.87 -0.66
N ALA A 231 -3.78 -4.74 -0.09
CA ALA A 231 -3.55 -4.97 1.33
C ALA A 231 -4.25 -3.93 2.21
N PHE A 232 -4.12 -2.64 1.88
CA PHE A 232 -4.85 -1.58 2.60
C PHE A 232 -6.37 -1.72 2.45
N LEU A 233 -6.84 -2.05 1.25
CA LEU A 233 -8.25 -2.21 0.95
C LEU A 233 -8.86 -3.39 1.71
N ALA A 234 -8.18 -4.55 1.73
CA ALA A 234 -8.61 -5.72 2.47
C ALA A 234 -8.59 -5.49 3.99
N ALA A 235 -7.52 -4.86 4.51
CA ALA A 235 -7.42 -4.56 5.93
C ALA A 235 -8.51 -3.58 6.39
N GLY A 236 -8.72 -2.49 5.65
CA GLY A 236 -9.78 -1.52 5.95
C GLY A 236 -11.18 -2.13 5.87
N GLY A 237 -11.47 -2.89 4.81
CA GLY A 237 -12.73 -3.62 4.68
C GLY A 237 -12.95 -4.63 5.81
N LEU A 238 -11.93 -5.38 6.21
CA LEU A 238 -12.00 -6.31 7.34
C LEU A 238 -12.34 -5.58 8.64
N ALA A 239 -11.66 -4.46 8.90
CA ALA A 239 -11.89 -3.65 10.10
C ALA A 239 -13.33 -3.15 10.17
N GLU A 240 -13.86 -2.65 9.05
CA GLU A 240 -15.26 -2.20 8.94
C GLU A 240 -16.27 -3.36 9.05
N VAL A 241 -15.97 -4.55 8.51
CA VAL A 241 -16.82 -5.74 8.68
C VAL A 241 -16.87 -6.18 10.15
N VAL A 242 -15.71 -6.19 10.83
CA VAL A 242 -15.65 -6.47 12.27
C VAL A 242 -16.48 -5.45 13.06
N ARG A 243 -16.36 -4.16 12.72
CA ARG A 243 -17.12 -3.08 13.35
C ARG A 243 -18.63 -3.26 13.15
N THR A 244 -19.08 -3.43 11.91
CA THR A 244 -20.50 -3.58 11.57
C THR A 244 -21.13 -4.84 12.19
N THR A 245 -20.39 -5.95 12.25
CA THR A 245 -20.83 -7.17 12.95
C THR A 245 -21.01 -6.92 14.44
N ARG A 246 -20.09 -6.17 15.06
CA ARG A 246 -20.12 -5.90 16.51
C ARG A 246 -21.28 -4.99 16.93
N TYR A 247 -21.65 -4.03 16.09
CA TYR A 247 -22.78 -3.13 16.34
C TYR A 247 -24.12 -3.70 15.83
N ASP A 248 -24.18 -5.01 15.56
CA ASP A 248 -25.35 -5.74 15.05
C ASP A 248 -26.02 -5.13 13.81
N MET A 249 -25.25 -4.36 13.03
CA MET A 249 -25.75 -3.68 11.83
C MET A 249 -26.14 -4.67 10.72
N ILE A 250 -25.68 -5.91 10.81
CA ILE A 250 -25.99 -6.96 9.84
C ILE A 250 -27.36 -7.58 10.16
N GLY A 251 -27.67 -7.80 11.44
CA GLY A 251 -28.97 -8.30 11.87
C GLY A 251 -30.10 -7.33 11.52
N ASP A 252 -29.86 -6.05 11.78
CA ASP A 252 -30.84 -4.96 11.58
C ASP A 252 -30.74 -4.29 10.19
N PHE A 253 -30.10 -4.94 9.21
CA PHE A 253 -29.73 -4.29 7.94
C PHE A 253 -30.93 -3.64 7.20
N ALA A 254 -32.11 -4.25 7.27
CA ALA A 254 -33.32 -3.74 6.63
C ALA A 254 -33.83 -2.44 7.28
N ASP A 255 -33.62 -2.29 8.58
CA ASP A 255 -34.12 -1.17 9.39
C ASP A 255 -33.10 -0.01 9.50
N LEU A 256 -31.87 -0.23 9.02
CA LEU A 256 -30.83 0.79 9.03
C LEU A 256 -31.16 1.98 8.10
N PRO A 257 -30.75 3.21 8.49
CA PRO A 257 -30.79 4.35 7.59
C PRO A 257 -29.90 4.10 6.36
N ASN A 258 -30.25 4.73 5.23
CA ASN A 258 -29.57 4.50 3.94
C ASN A 258 -28.04 4.65 4.04
N THR A 259 -27.55 5.66 4.76
CA THR A 259 -26.11 5.89 4.95
C THR A 259 -25.43 4.71 5.66
N ALA A 260 -26.08 4.14 6.69
CA ALA A 260 -25.54 2.98 7.40
C ALA A 260 -25.56 1.71 6.52
N ARG A 261 -26.63 1.50 5.73
CA ARG A 261 -26.67 0.41 4.74
C ARG A 261 -25.53 0.53 3.72
N LEU A 262 -25.31 1.73 3.17
CA LEU A 262 -24.21 1.98 2.24
C LEU A 262 -22.84 1.75 2.89
N SER A 263 -22.68 2.11 4.16
CA SER A 263 -21.46 1.84 4.93
C SER A 263 -21.19 0.35 5.07
N VAL A 264 -22.21 -0.44 5.43
CA VAL A 264 -22.11 -1.91 5.50
C VAL A 264 -21.76 -2.50 4.13
N LEU A 265 -22.46 -2.11 3.07
CA LEU A 265 -22.17 -2.59 1.71
C LEU A 265 -20.74 -2.21 1.26
N THR A 266 -20.30 -1.00 1.59
CA THR A 266 -18.93 -0.54 1.29
C THR A 266 -17.89 -1.38 2.03
N ALA A 267 -18.14 -1.76 3.28
CA ALA A 267 -17.24 -2.59 4.08
C ALA A 267 -17.01 -3.96 3.41
N PHE A 268 -18.09 -4.65 3.06
CA PHE A 268 -18.02 -5.94 2.37
C PHE A 268 -17.40 -5.83 0.97
N PHE A 269 -17.78 -4.80 0.21
CA PHE A 269 -17.17 -4.52 -1.09
C PHE A 269 -15.66 -4.32 -0.96
N GLY A 270 -15.21 -3.48 -0.02
CA GLY A 270 -13.79 -3.23 0.23
C GLY A 270 -13.03 -4.50 0.59
N LEU A 271 -13.56 -5.32 1.51
CA LEU A 271 -12.92 -6.57 1.90
C LEU A 271 -12.77 -7.53 0.70
N LEU A 272 -13.87 -7.79 -0.01
CA LEU A 272 -13.89 -8.72 -1.14
C LEU A 272 -13.04 -8.20 -2.31
N ALA A 273 -13.11 -6.91 -2.63
CA ALA A 273 -12.31 -6.28 -3.67
C ALA A 273 -10.82 -6.33 -3.32
N GLY A 274 -10.45 -6.03 -2.07
CA GLY A 274 -9.07 -6.13 -1.60
C GLY A 274 -8.50 -7.55 -1.74
N ILE A 275 -9.25 -8.56 -1.27
CA ILE A 275 -8.87 -9.98 -1.42
C ILE A 275 -8.74 -10.35 -2.90
N ALA A 276 -9.71 -9.96 -3.73
CA ALA A 276 -9.69 -10.25 -5.16
C ALA A 276 -8.47 -9.61 -5.85
N VAL A 277 -8.15 -8.35 -5.55
CA VAL A 277 -6.95 -7.67 -6.07
C VAL A 277 -5.68 -8.42 -5.66
N LEU A 278 -5.58 -8.83 -4.39
CA LEU A 278 -4.44 -9.61 -3.90
C LEU A 278 -4.30 -10.92 -4.67
N VAL A 279 -5.38 -11.69 -4.85
CA VAL A 279 -5.37 -12.97 -5.58
C VAL A 279 -5.02 -12.77 -7.06
N LEU A 280 -5.64 -11.81 -7.73
CA LEU A 280 -5.44 -11.53 -9.16
C LEU A 280 -4.00 -11.11 -9.46
N LEU A 281 -3.36 -10.36 -8.55
CA LEU A 281 -2.00 -9.86 -8.71
C LEU A 281 -0.93 -10.76 -8.05
N ALA A 282 -1.31 -11.70 -7.20
CA ALA A 282 -0.40 -12.69 -6.61
C ALA A 282 0.11 -13.70 -7.65
N GLY A 283 -0.65 -13.96 -8.72
CA GLY A 283 -0.32 -14.93 -9.77
C GLY A 283 0.98 -14.65 -10.54
N ARG A 284 1.53 -15.69 -11.19
CA ARG A 284 2.64 -15.53 -12.15
C ARG A 284 2.17 -14.68 -13.33
N GLY A 285 2.99 -13.69 -13.71
CA GLY A 285 2.67 -12.79 -14.82
C GLY A 285 2.59 -13.50 -16.18
N ALA A 286 2.22 -12.75 -17.21
CA ALA A 286 2.26 -13.24 -18.58
C ALA A 286 3.68 -13.73 -18.93
N PRO A 287 3.81 -14.82 -19.71
CA PRO A 287 5.09 -15.24 -20.24
C PRO A 287 5.73 -14.05 -20.96
N ALA A 288 7.05 -13.88 -20.79
CA ALA A 288 7.76 -12.86 -21.53
C ALA A 288 7.61 -13.15 -23.02
N ASP A 289 7.29 -12.12 -23.82
CA ASP A 289 7.35 -12.25 -25.27
C ASP A 289 8.76 -12.77 -25.62
N ALA A 290 8.82 -13.84 -26.43
CA ALA A 290 10.09 -14.37 -26.89
C ALA A 290 10.91 -13.22 -27.54
N PRO A 291 12.25 -13.20 -27.39
CA PRO A 291 13.07 -12.23 -28.10
C PRO A 291 12.66 -12.25 -29.57
N SER A 292 12.31 -11.09 -30.13
CA SER A 292 12.05 -10.98 -31.56
C SER A 292 13.25 -11.61 -32.29
N PRO A 293 13.04 -12.60 -33.19
CA PRO A 293 14.13 -13.20 -33.94
C PRO A 293 14.87 -12.18 -34.82
N TYR A 294 14.24 -11.03 -35.06
CA TYR A 294 14.82 -9.93 -35.81
C TYR A 294 15.34 -8.82 -34.86
N PRO A 295 16.57 -8.33 -35.09
CA PRO A 295 17.07 -7.15 -34.40
C PRO A 295 16.17 -5.94 -34.69
N PRO A 296 16.14 -4.93 -33.80
CA PRO A 296 15.39 -3.70 -34.03
C PRO A 296 15.73 -3.08 -35.40
N ALA A 297 14.73 -2.55 -36.11
CA ALA A 297 14.96 -1.86 -37.37
C ALA A 297 16.03 -0.76 -37.20
N GLY A 298 17.11 -0.84 -38.00
CA GLY A 298 18.24 0.08 -37.94
C GLY A 298 19.48 -0.43 -37.17
N MET A 299 19.44 -1.61 -36.56
CA MET A 299 20.66 -2.25 -36.05
C MET A 299 21.46 -2.90 -37.19
N PRO A 300 22.79 -2.69 -37.26
CA PRO A 300 23.63 -3.39 -38.22
C PRO A 300 23.53 -4.90 -37.99
N PRO A 301 23.53 -5.71 -39.07
CA PRO A 301 23.53 -7.16 -38.93
C PRO A 301 24.74 -7.60 -38.09
N PRO A 302 24.60 -8.69 -37.30
CA PRO A 302 25.74 -9.23 -36.56
C PRO A 302 26.88 -9.54 -37.54
N ALA A 303 28.11 -9.24 -37.12
CA ALA A 303 29.30 -9.53 -37.92
C ALA A 303 29.32 -11.03 -38.27
N PRO A 304 29.64 -11.39 -39.53
CA PRO A 304 29.72 -12.79 -39.92
C PRO A 304 30.75 -13.53 -39.03
N PRO A 305 30.52 -14.82 -38.75
CA PRO A 305 31.46 -15.61 -37.98
C PRO A 305 32.84 -15.63 -38.65
N TYR A 306 33.89 -15.46 -37.85
CA TYR A 306 35.28 -15.56 -38.30
C TYR A 306 35.99 -16.72 -37.59
N PRO A 307 36.63 -17.66 -38.30
CA PRO A 307 36.75 -17.72 -39.76
C PRO A 307 35.42 -18.10 -40.46
N PRO A 308 35.24 -17.74 -41.75
CA PRO A 308 34.05 -18.11 -42.50
C PRO A 308 33.94 -19.64 -42.63
N PRO A 309 32.73 -20.20 -42.54
CA PRO A 309 32.51 -21.63 -42.76
C PRO A 309 32.86 -22.02 -44.21
N PRO A 310 33.29 -23.26 -44.46
CA PRO A 310 33.63 -23.71 -45.82
C PRO A 310 32.41 -23.61 -46.75
N GLY A 311 32.55 -22.88 -47.86
CA GLY A 311 31.52 -22.75 -48.90
C GLY A 311 30.60 -21.53 -48.81
N TRP A 312 30.95 -20.52 -47.99
CA TRP A 312 30.43 -19.15 -48.10
C TRP A 312 31.18 -18.34 -49.15
#